data_AF-A0A1Y1YHY5-F1
#
_entry.id   AF-A0A1Y1YHY5-F1
#
_cell.length_a   1.000
_cell.length_b   1.000
_cell.length_c   1.000
_cell.angle_alpha   90.00
_cell.angle_beta   90.00
_cell.angle_gamma   90.00
#
_symmetry.space_group_name_H-M   'P 1'
#
loop_
_entity.id
_entity.type
_entity.pdbx_description
1 polymer ?
#
loop_
_entity_poly.entity_id
_entity_poly.type
_entity_poly.pdbx_seq_one_letter_code
_entity_poly.pdbx_strand_id
1 'polypeptide(L)'
;MISKLINRKGIIAYLITRPRRFGKSLNLSMIKEFFEKPINEKENEDKKFVFDGLEVSKDRKNMRHFHKYPVIYLNFKSNNNKEDDNSSIINFLKKKYLPYLFITKKELILTN
;
A
#
# COMPACT_ATOMS: atom_id res chain seq x y z
N MET A 1 -8.50 7.34 10.19
CA MET A 1 -8.92 6.06 9.55
C MET A 1 -7.85 4.99 9.71
N ILE A 2 -6.62 5.25 9.27
CA ILE A 2 -5.47 4.32 9.39
C ILE A 2 -5.28 3.79 10.83
N SER A 3 -5.30 4.66 11.85
CA SER A 3 -5.17 4.23 13.25
C SER A 3 -6.26 3.23 13.68
N LYS A 4 -7.48 3.33 13.12
CA LYS A 4 -8.55 2.35 13.38
C LYS A 4 -8.27 0.99 12.72
N LEU A 5 -7.58 0.97 11.58
CA LEU A 5 -7.17 -0.26 10.89
C LEU A 5 -6.07 -0.98 11.68
N ILE A 6 -5.13 -0.22 12.25
CA ILE A 6 -3.98 -0.76 13.01
C ILE A 6 -4.41 -1.26 14.39
N ASN A 7 -5.27 -0.53 15.09
CA ASN A 7 -5.61 -0.84 16.48
C ASN A 7 -6.61 -2.00 16.65
N ARG A 8 -7.25 -2.47 15.58
CA ARG A 8 -8.17 -3.61 15.64
C ARG A 8 -7.41 -4.92 15.40
N LYS A 9 -7.23 -5.69 16.47
CA LYS A 9 -6.62 -7.03 16.43
C LYS A 9 -7.58 -8.05 15.81
N GLY A 10 -7.03 -9.07 15.15
CA GLY A 10 -7.78 -10.21 14.63
C GLY A 10 -8.58 -9.93 13.35
N ILE A 11 -8.46 -8.75 12.74
CA ILE A 11 -9.12 -8.44 11.48
C ILE A 11 -8.21 -8.81 10.30
N ILE A 12 -8.69 -9.71 9.45
CA ILE A 12 -8.00 -10.13 8.23
C ILE A 12 -8.46 -9.38 6.98
N ALA A 13 -9.66 -8.80 7.01
CA ALA A 13 -10.26 -8.09 5.87
C ALA A 13 -11.15 -6.93 6.32
N TYR A 14 -11.09 -5.82 5.58
CA TYR A 14 -11.94 -4.65 5.78
C TYR A 14 -12.79 -4.42 4.53
N LEU A 15 -14.11 -4.48 4.66
CA LEU A 15 -15.04 -4.13 3.60
C LEU A 15 -15.59 -2.72 3.84
N ILE A 16 -15.30 -1.79 2.91
CA ILE A 16 -15.74 -0.39 3.01
C ILE A 16 -16.95 -0.16 2.08
N THR A 17 -18.15 -0.53 2.51
CA THR A 17 -19.42 -0.26 1.78
C THR A 17 -19.88 1.18 2.04
N ARG A 18 -20.38 1.92 1.01
CA ARG A 18 -21.07 3.25 1.13
C ARG A 18 -21.41 3.90 -0.24
N PRO A 19 -22.29 4.92 -0.29
CA PRO A 19 -22.74 5.62 -1.51
C PRO A 19 -21.66 6.37 -2.29
N ARG A 20 -22.02 6.78 -3.53
CA ARG A 20 -21.22 7.52 -4.51
C ARG A 20 -20.69 8.86 -3.94
N ARG A 21 -19.45 9.24 -4.29
CA ARG A 21 -18.71 10.47 -3.88
C ARG A 21 -18.23 10.54 -2.41
N PHE A 22 -18.30 9.46 -1.65
CA PHE A 22 -17.83 9.43 -0.26
C PHE A 22 -16.29 9.33 -0.07
N GLY A 23 -15.49 9.73 -1.07
CA GLY A 23 -14.02 9.75 -0.94
C GLY A 23 -13.32 8.38 -0.83
N LYS A 24 -13.97 7.27 -1.25
CA LYS A 24 -13.40 5.91 -1.14
C LYS A 24 -12.06 5.75 -1.85
N SER A 25 -11.95 6.22 -3.09
CA SER A 25 -10.72 6.11 -3.87
C SER A 25 -9.56 6.85 -3.20
N LEU A 26 -9.83 8.06 -2.69
CA LEU A 26 -8.85 8.84 -1.93
C LEU A 26 -8.46 8.13 -0.62
N ASN A 27 -9.41 7.51 0.08
CA ASN A 27 -9.13 6.74 1.28
C ASN A 27 -8.25 5.53 0.98
N LEU A 28 -8.52 4.79 -0.10
CA LEU A 28 -7.69 3.65 -0.50
C LEU A 28 -6.30 4.09 -0.96
N SER A 29 -6.18 5.22 -1.68
CA SER A 29 -4.87 5.76 -2.05
C SER A 29 -4.08 6.23 -0.84
N MET A 30 -4.73 6.87 0.14
CA MET A 30 -4.10 7.26 1.41
C MET A 30 -3.65 6.05 2.24
N ILE A 31 -4.46 4.99 2.30
CA ILE A 31 -4.07 3.73 2.97
C ILE A 31 -2.84 3.14 2.28
N LYS A 32 -2.88 3.02 0.95
CA LYS A 32 -1.73 2.56 0.15
C LYS A 32 -0.49 3.39 0.50
N GLU A 33 -0.58 4.71 0.38
CA GLU A 33 0.56 5.60 0.60
C GLU A 33 1.15 5.46 2.00
N PHE A 34 0.32 5.31 3.03
CA PHE A 34 0.82 5.16 4.39
C PHE A 34 1.60 3.85 4.59
N PHE A 35 1.10 2.73 4.07
CA PHE A 35 1.70 1.41 4.34
C PHE A 35 2.79 1.00 3.34
N GLU A 36 2.74 1.51 2.11
CA GLU A 36 3.58 1.06 0.99
C GLU A 36 5.03 1.43 1.20
N LYS A 37 5.91 0.43 1.14
CA LYS A 37 7.35 0.60 1.18
C LYS A 37 7.84 1.24 -0.13
N PRO A 38 8.56 2.38 -0.07
CA PRO A 38 9.20 2.98 -1.24
C PRO A 38 10.14 2.00 -1.93
N ILE A 39 10.17 2.03 -3.26
CA ILE A 39 10.97 1.07 -4.04
C ILE A 39 12.44 1.50 -4.14
N ASN A 40 12.69 2.80 -4.09
CA ASN A 40 14.01 3.41 -4.22
C ASN A 40 14.17 4.60 -3.27
N GLU A 41 15.41 5.08 -3.14
CA GLU A 41 15.76 6.18 -2.24
C GLU A 41 15.04 7.48 -2.60
N LYS A 42 14.88 7.77 -3.89
CA LYS A 42 14.16 8.97 -4.36
C LYS A 42 12.70 8.99 -3.92
N GLU A 43 11.98 7.88 -4.12
CA GLU A 43 10.60 7.75 -3.64
C GLU A 43 10.51 7.86 -2.12
N ASN A 44 11.52 7.35 -1.39
CA ASN A 44 11.56 7.47 0.05
C ASN A 44 11.72 8.93 0.51
N GLU A 45 12.59 9.70 -0.15
CA GLU A 45 12.77 11.12 0.11
C GLU A 45 11.50 11.93 -0.19
N ASP A 46 10.91 11.72 -1.37
CA ASP A 46 9.69 12.42 -1.80
C ASP A 46 8.51 12.21 -0.83
N LYS A 47 8.43 11.02 -0.22
CA LYS A 47 7.30 10.62 0.61
C LYS A 47 7.54 10.74 2.11
N LYS A 48 8.78 11.06 2.53
CA LYS A 48 9.24 10.96 3.93
C LYS A 48 8.33 11.69 4.93
N PHE A 49 7.78 12.83 4.51
CA PHE A 49 7.05 13.76 5.38
C PHE A 49 5.57 13.94 4.99
N VAL A 50 5.05 13.11 4.08
CA VAL A 50 3.66 13.26 3.57
C VAL A 50 2.60 13.17 4.67
N PHE A 51 2.92 12.50 5.79
CA PHE A 51 2.01 12.34 6.93
C PHE A 51 2.42 13.15 8.16
N ASP A 52 3.43 14.01 8.08
CA ASP A 52 3.89 14.82 9.20
C ASP A 52 2.82 15.82 9.64
N GLY A 53 2.66 15.98 10.96
CA GLY A 53 1.64 16.85 11.54
C GLY A 53 0.20 16.32 11.49
N LEU A 54 -0.07 15.27 10.72
CA LEU A 54 -1.39 14.63 10.66
C LEU A 54 -1.69 13.80 11.92
N GLU A 55 -2.98 13.59 12.19
CA GLU A 55 -3.42 12.85 13.40
C GLU A 55 -2.82 11.45 13.50
N VAL A 56 -2.57 10.77 12.36
CA VAL A 56 -1.99 9.43 12.34
C VAL A 56 -0.52 9.41 12.81
N SER A 57 0.25 10.47 12.55
CA SER A 57 1.68 10.53 12.88
C SER A 57 1.98 10.87 14.33
N LYS A 58 0.98 11.40 15.06
CA LYS A 58 1.09 11.66 16.51
C LYS A 58 1.26 10.40 17.35
N ASP A 59 0.81 9.24 16.86
CA ASP A 59 0.93 7.96 17.57
C ASP A 59 2.08 7.12 17.00
N ARG A 60 3.09 6.89 17.84
CA ARG A 60 4.28 6.08 17.51
C ARG A 60 3.94 4.66 17.07
N LYS A 61 2.84 4.07 17.57
CA LYS A 61 2.43 2.72 17.14
C LYS A 61 2.03 2.72 15.67
N ASN A 62 1.33 3.75 15.21
CA ASN A 62 0.98 3.87 13.78
C ASN A 62 2.23 4.04 12.92
N MET A 63 3.18 4.88 13.37
CA MET A 63 4.41 5.14 12.62
C MET A 63 5.32 3.92 12.45
N ARG A 64 5.20 2.88 13.30
CA ARG A 64 5.86 1.58 13.09
C ARG A 64 5.38 0.83 11.85
N HIS A 65 4.24 1.23 11.28
CA HIS A 65 3.65 0.66 10.08
C HIS A 65 3.85 1.54 8.85
N PHE A 66 4.35 2.77 9.03
CA PHE A 66 4.57 3.71 7.95
C PHE A 66 5.67 3.19 7.00
N HIS A 67 5.39 3.16 5.70
CA HIS A 67 6.32 2.73 4.64
C HIS A 67 6.99 1.36 4.87
N LYS A 68 6.29 0.44 5.54
CA LYS A 68 6.88 -0.83 5.98
C LYS A 68 6.58 -2.01 5.05
N TYR A 69 5.48 -1.97 4.30
CA TYR A 69 4.91 -3.16 3.69
C TYR A 69 4.96 -3.13 2.16
N PRO A 70 5.19 -4.28 1.50
CA PRO A 70 4.91 -4.39 0.08
C PRO A 70 3.39 -4.37 -0.14
N VAL A 71 2.85 -3.27 -0.67
CA VAL A 71 1.41 -3.09 -0.85
C VAL A 71 1.01 -3.39 -2.29
N ILE A 72 0.10 -4.34 -2.49
CA ILE A 72 -0.53 -4.60 -3.78
C ILE A 72 -1.84 -3.82 -3.85
N TYR A 73 -1.85 -2.78 -4.70
CA TYR A 73 -3.05 -2.00 -4.98
C TYR A 73 -3.67 -2.41 -6.32
N LEU A 74 -4.90 -2.92 -6.29
CA LEU A 74 -5.67 -3.30 -7.48
C LEU A 74 -6.78 -2.29 -7.73
N ASN A 75 -6.90 -1.81 -8.97
CA ASN A 75 -7.99 -0.95 -9.40
C ASN A 75 -8.65 -1.59 -10.63
N PHE A 76 -9.92 -1.95 -10.50
CA PHE A 76 -10.71 -2.58 -11.55
C PHE A 76 -11.41 -1.58 -12.49
N LYS A 77 -11.17 -0.28 -12.28
CA LYS A 77 -11.74 0.78 -13.12
C LYS A 77 -10.82 0.99 -14.34
N SER A 78 -11.14 0.31 -15.45
CA SER A 78 -10.42 0.26 -16.75
C SER A 78 -9.25 -0.75 -16.77
N ASN A 79 -9.19 -1.73 -17.67
CA ASN A 79 -9.42 -1.66 -19.12
C ASN A 79 -10.53 -2.60 -19.62
N ASN A 80 -11.42 -2.05 -20.44
CA ASN A 80 -12.36 -2.77 -21.31
C ASN A 80 -11.63 -3.48 -22.48
N ASN A 81 -10.44 -4.04 -22.24
CA ASN A 81 -9.80 -4.88 -23.24
C ASN A 81 -10.41 -6.26 -23.06
N LYS A 82 -11.21 -6.61 -24.05
CA LYS A 82 -11.83 -7.91 -24.26
C LYS A 82 -10.75 -8.97 -24.21
N GLU A 83 -10.59 -9.59 -23.06
CA GLU A 83 -10.12 -10.95 -22.81
C GLU A 83 -9.94 -11.04 -21.30
N ASP A 84 -10.85 -11.76 -20.65
CA ASP A 84 -10.75 -12.21 -19.25
C ASP A 84 -9.59 -13.22 -19.12
N ASP A 85 -8.38 -12.77 -19.47
CA ASP A 85 -7.20 -13.61 -19.45
C ASP A 85 -6.57 -13.52 -18.06
N ASN A 86 -6.77 -14.60 -17.29
CA ASN A 86 -6.09 -14.81 -16.02
C ASN A 86 -4.58 -14.60 -16.13
N SER A 87 -3.96 -14.87 -17.29
CA SER A 87 -2.54 -14.65 -17.52
C SER A 87 -2.16 -13.16 -17.43
N SER A 88 -3.02 -12.27 -17.93
CA SER A 88 -2.81 -10.82 -17.87
C SER A 88 -2.84 -10.29 -16.44
N ILE A 89 -3.76 -10.79 -15.61
CA ILE A 89 -3.83 -10.44 -14.17
C ILE A 89 -2.60 -10.99 -13.43
N ILE A 90 -2.22 -12.24 -13.68
CA ILE A 90 -1.02 -12.86 -13.08
C ILE A 90 0.23 -12.07 -13.46
N ASN A 91 0.37 -11.67 -14.72
CA ASN A 91 1.50 -10.87 -15.19
C ASN A 91 1.52 -9.47 -14.56
N PHE A 92 0.36 -8.85 -14.41
CA PHE A 92 0.24 -7.58 -13.68
C PHE A 92 0.69 -7.72 -12.22
N LEU A 93 0.23 -8.77 -11.53
CA LEU A 93 0.61 -9.06 -10.14
C LEU A 93 2.12 -9.32 -10.03
N LYS A 94 2.68 -10.15 -10.92
CA LYS A 94 4.13 -10.41 -10.98
C LYS A 94 4.91 -9.12 -11.17
N LYS A 95 4.53 -8.29 -12.15
CA LYS A 95 5.18 -7.00 -12.42
C LYS A 95 5.14 -6.07 -11.21
N LYS A 96 4.04 -6.05 -10.47
CA LYS A 96 3.88 -5.21 -9.27
C LYS A 96 4.63 -5.74 -8.06
N TYR A 97 4.77 -7.06 -7.93
CA TYR A 97 5.47 -7.70 -6.82
C TYR A 97 6.98 -7.72 -7.00
N LEU A 98 7.47 -7.84 -8.25
CA LEU A 98 8.89 -8.05 -8.56
C LEU A 98 9.84 -7.00 -7.93
N PRO A 99 9.54 -5.68 -7.93
CA PRO A 99 10.40 -4.69 -7.28
C PRO A 99 10.59 -4.96 -5.78
N TYR A 100 9.55 -5.40 -5.09
CA TYR A 100 9.62 -5.71 -3.66
C TYR A 100 10.51 -6.94 -3.38
N LEU A 101 10.51 -7.94 -4.26
CA LEU A 101 11.40 -9.11 -4.11
C LEU A 101 12.87 -8.72 -4.16
N PHE A 102 13.25 -7.78 -5.04
CA PHE A 102 14.62 -7.28 -5.12
C PHE A 102 15.04 -6.51 -3.87
N ILE A 103 14.15 -5.69 -3.32
CA ILE A 103 14.40 -4.93 -2.09
C ILE A 103 14.60 -5.89 -0.92
N THR A 104 13.72 -6.87 -0.73
CA THR A 104 13.82 -7.83 0.37
C THR A 104 15.09 -8.67 0.27
N LYS A 105 15.50 -9.09 -0.95
CA LYS A 105 16.77 -9.80 -1.14
C LYS A 105 17.99 -8.94 -0.80
N LYS A 106 17.99 -7.66 -1.20
CA LYS A 106 19.07 -6.71 -0.87
C LYS A 106 19.22 -6.55 0.65
N GLU A 107 18.11 -6.42 1.38
CA GLU A 107 18.14 -6.32 2.84
C GLU A 107 18.71 -7.59 3.50
N LEU A 108 18.34 -8.78 3.01
CA LEU A 108 18.83 -10.05 3.55
C LEU A 108 20.35 -10.21 3.40
N ILE A 109 20.91 -9.77 2.26
CA ILE A 109 22.36 -9.84 1.99
C ILE A 109 23.14 -8.88 2.90
N LEU A 110 22.58 -7.73 3.26
CA LEU A 110 23.23 -6.72 4.09
C LEU A 110 23.21 -7.04 5.59
N THR A 111 22.52 -8.11 6.01
CA THR A 111 22.37 -8.48 7.43
C THR A 111 23.25 -9.68 7.84
N ASN A 112 24.05 -10.24 6.91
CA ASN A 112 25.04 -11.29 7.14
C ASN A 112 26.45 -10.74 6.95
#